data_AF-A0A843K5F2-F1
#
_entry.id   AF-A0A843K5F2-F1
#
_cell.length_a   1.000
_cell.length_b   1.000
_cell.length_c   1.000
_cell.angle_alpha   90.00
_cell.angle_beta   90.00
_cell.angle_gamma   90.00
#
_symmetry.space_group_name_H-M   'P 1'
#
loop_
_entity.id
_entity.type
_entity.pdbx_description
1 polymer ?
#
loop_
_entity_poly.entity_id
_entity_poly.type
_entity_poly.pdbx_seq_one_letter_code
_entity_poly.pdbx_strand_id
1 'polypeptide(L)'
;MENIVNCFKCGARLPEGSNYCFKCGLKLKNTQIDSIFSKNTSKIDSHYYEKASQKFFISGLSLLKDGQYSESIIKFTQAIELKEDFAEAYYNRGQAYIKENKFDNAVADFTKSIEIDPEFKDAYFQRGNLFFEKGFKERAREDYEKIIELDFEIASQIFDKLHKFMESWVNNIVKTKVAPTKDNEYINDS
;
A
#
# COMPACT_ATOMS: atom_id res chain seq x y z
N MET A 1 -6.35 -41.72 8.63
CA MET A 1 -7.60 -40.99 8.36
C MET A 1 -7.23 -39.53 8.32
N GLU A 2 -7.38 -38.87 7.18
CA GLU A 2 -7.12 -37.42 7.05
C GLU A 2 -8.09 -36.67 7.97
N ASN A 3 -7.59 -35.78 8.83
CA ASN A 3 -8.44 -34.97 9.69
C ASN A 3 -8.98 -33.82 8.86
N ILE A 4 -10.08 -34.08 8.16
CA ILE A 4 -10.76 -33.09 7.32
C ILE A 4 -11.43 -32.06 8.21
N VAL A 5 -10.80 -30.90 8.36
CA VAL A 5 -11.43 -29.75 9.00
C VAL A 5 -12.25 -29.02 7.96
N ASN A 6 -13.53 -28.75 8.25
CA ASN A 6 -14.38 -27.91 7.42
C ASN A 6 -14.61 -26.57 8.09
N CYS A 7 -14.66 -25.50 7.31
CA CYS A 7 -15.00 -24.20 7.83
C CYS A 7 -16.47 -24.15 8.26
N PHE A 8 -16.70 -23.76 9.51
CA PHE A 8 -18.04 -23.70 10.09
C PHE A 8 -18.95 -22.67 9.40
N LYS A 9 -18.41 -21.61 8.79
CA LYS A 9 -19.20 -20.59 8.09
C LYS A 9 -19.59 -21.00 6.68
N CYS A 10 -18.70 -21.70 5.97
CA CYS A 10 -18.76 -21.85 4.50
C CYS A 10 -18.85 -23.31 4.03
N GLY A 11 -18.67 -24.27 4.94
CA GLY A 11 -18.60 -25.72 4.67
C GLY A 11 -17.40 -26.15 3.83
N ALA A 12 -16.49 -25.22 3.48
CA ALA A 12 -15.32 -25.56 2.66
C ALA A 12 -14.31 -26.37 3.47
N ARG A 13 -13.72 -27.37 2.82
CA ARG A 13 -12.57 -28.09 3.35
C ARG A 13 -11.43 -27.10 3.60
N LEU A 14 -10.98 -27.06 4.84
CA LEU A 14 -9.78 -26.37 5.27
C LEU A 14 -8.60 -27.32 5.08
N PRO A 15 -7.45 -26.82 4.61
CA PRO A 15 -6.19 -27.56 4.72
C PRO A 15 -5.93 -27.94 6.18
N GLU A 16 -5.29 -29.09 6.40
CA GLU A 16 -4.84 -29.49 7.74
C GLU A 16 -3.97 -28.36 8.34
N GLY A 17 -4.24 -27.97 9.58
CA GLY A 17 -3.55 -26.86 10.26
C GLY A 17 -3.99 -25.45 9.85
N SER A 18 -4.85 -25.27 8.83
CA SER A 18 -5.27 -23.94 8.39
C SER A 18 -6.36 -23.34 9.28
N ASN A 19 -6.12 -22.14 9.77
CA ASN A 19 -7.08 -21.32 10.49
C ASN A 19 -7.86 -20.35 9.58
N TYR A 20 -7.92 -20.58 8.26
CA TYR A 20 -8.50 -19.63 7.32
C TYR A 20 -9.35 -20.29 6.20
N CYS A 21 -10.64 -19.92 6.06
CA CYS A 21 -11.48 -20.39 4.93
C CYS A 21 -11.30 -19.51 3.68
N PHE A 22 -10.61 -20.03 2.67
CA PHE A 22 -10.43 -19.38 1.35
C PHE A 22 -11.72 -19.19 0.55
N LYS A 23 -12.79 -19.91 0.89
CA LYS A 23 -14.10 -19.72 0.27
C LYS A 23 -14.85 -18.50 0.84
N CYS A 24 -14.61 -18.12 2.10
CA CYS A 24 -15.41 -17.08 2.76
C CYS A 24 -14.63 -16.04 3.57
N GLY A 25 -13.30 -16.11 3.57
CA GLY A 25 -12.41 -15.18 4.28
C GLY A 25 -12.44 -15.31 5.80
N LEU A 26 -12.96 -16.41 6.36
CA LEU A 26 -13.07 -16.56 7.81
C LEU A 26 -11.74 -16.96 8.42
N LYS A 27 -11.16 -16.09 9.24
CA LYS A 27 -10.04 -16.39 10.14
C LYS A 27 -10.59 -16.98 11.45
N LEU A 28 -10.23 -18.22 11.74
CA LEU A 28 -10.57 -18.95 12.98
C LEU A 28 -9.66 -18.46 14.12
N LYS A 29 -10.23 -18.16 15.29
CA LYS A 29 -9.45 -17.74 16.47
C LYS A 29 -8.65 -18.94 17.01
N ASN A 30 -7.34 -18.76 17.24
CA ASN A 30 -6.42 -19.81 17.72
C ASN A 30 -6.94 -20.61 18.92
N THR A 31 -7.72 -19.98 19.81
CA THR A 31 -8.31 -20.65 20.98
C THR A 31 -9.31 -21.77 20.66
N GLN A 32 -9.80 -21.89 19.41
CA GLN A 32 -10.61 -23.03 18.93
C GLN A 32 -9.78 -24.10 18.19
N ILE A 33 -8.49 -23.84 17.97
CA ILE A 33 -7.58 -24.62 17.11
C ILE A 33 -6.46 -25.27 17.93
N ASP A 34 -6.14 -24.68 19.09
CA ASP A 34 -5.09 -25.13 20.02
C ASP A 34 -5.28 -26.59 20.49
N SER A 35 -6.49 -27.17 20.37
CA SER A 35 -6.74 -28.59 20.68
C SER A 35 -6.60 -29.55 19.49
N ILE A 36 -6.35 -29.06 18.27
CA ILE A 36 -6.32 -29.88 17.04
C ILE A 36 -4.96 -29.83 16.33
N PHE A 37 -4.22 -28.70 16.37
CA PHE A 37 -2.95 -28.60 15.64
C PHE A 37 -1.87 -27.94 16.49
N SER A 38 -0.94 -28.75 16.99
CA SER A 38 0.25 -28.29 17.69
C SER A 38 1.19 -27.55 16.74
N LYS A 39 1.53 -26.32 17.14
CA LYS A 39 2.70 -25.51 16.76
C LYS A 39 3.74 -26.21 15.88
N ASN A 40 3.77 -25.86 14.60
CA ASN A 40 4.98 -25.55 13.83
C ASN A 40 4.56 -25.09 12.43
N THR A 41 4.59 -23.77 12.18
CA THR A 41 4.43 -23.21 10.84
C THR A 41 5.60 -23.68 9.97
N SER A 42 5.35 -24.68 9.15
CA SER A 42 6.32 -25.32 8.27
C SER A 42 6.47 -24.50 6.98
N LYS A 43 7.54 -24.74 6.20
CA LYS A 43 7.71 -24.15 4.85
C LYS A 43 6.49 -24.38 3.93
N ILE A 44 5.73 -25.45 4.17
CA ILE A 44 4.53 -25.80 3.41
C ILE A 44 3.41 -24.78 3.65
N ASP A 45 3.26 -24.30 4.89
CA ASP A 45 2.25 -23.31 5.25
C ASP A 45 2.56 -21.94 4.60
N SER A 46 3.84 -21.54 4.56
CA SER A 46 4.28 -20.30 3.91
C SER A 46 4.00 -20.33 2.39
N HIS A 47 4.36 -21.42 1.70
CA HIS A 47 4.05 -21.59 0.27
C HIS A 47 2.55 -21.58 -0.01
N TYR A 48 1.75 -22.09 0.94
CA TYR A 48 0.31 -22.12 0.81
C TYR A 48 -0.33 -20.73 0.96
N TYR A 49 0.07 -19.97 1.98
CA TYR A 49 -0.41 -18.59 2.17
C TYR A 49 0.00 -17.68 1.00
N GLU A 50 1.20 -17.87 0.45
CA GLU A 50 1.69 -17.17 -0.74
C GLU A 50 0.78 -17.41 -1.95
N LYS A 51 0.45 -18.67 -2.27
CA LYS A 51 -0.45 -18.96 -3.40
C LYS A 51 -1.85 -18.39 -3.19
N ALA A 52 -2.33 -18.42 -1.95
CA ALA A 52 -3.65 -17.92 -1.65
C ALA A 52 -3.74 -16.39 -1.69
N SER A 53 -2.72 -15.68 -1.18
CA SER A 53 -2.64 -14.22 -1.27
C SER A 53 -2.61 -13.78 -2.73
N GLN A 54 -1.83 -14.45 -3.58
CA GLN A 54 -1.79 -14.21 -5.03
C GLN A 54 -3.15 -14.40 -5.70
N LYS A 55 -3.91 -15.42 -5.31
CA LYS A 55 -5.27 -15.64 -5.86
C LYS A 55 -6.21 -14.46 -5.54
N PHE A 56 -6.19 -13.98 -4.30
CA PHE A 56 -6.98 -12.81 -3.91
C PHE A 56 -6.49 -11.55 -4.62
N PHE A 57 -5.16 -11.38 -4.75
CA PHE A 57 -4.56 -10.27 -5.48
C PHE A 57 -5.02 -10.22 -6.94
N ILE A 58 -4.95 -11.33 -7.68
CA ILE A 58 -5.43 -11.42 -9.07
C ILE A 58 -6.93 -11.11 -9.16
N SER A 59 -7.74 -11.61 -8.21
CA SER A 59 -9.17 -11.27 -8.13
C SER A 59 -9.39 -9.78 -7.90
N GLY A 60 -8.58 -9.14 -7.04
CA GLY A 60 -8.62 -7.71 -6.78
C GLY A 60 -8.27 -6.89 -8.01
N LEU A 61 -7.24 -7.29 -8.77
CA LEU A 61 -6.86 -6.65 -10.02
C LEU A 61 -7.98 -6.69 -11.07
N SER A 62 -8.66 -7.84 -11.21
CA SER A 62 -9.80 -7.97 -12.12
C SER A 62 -10.92 -7.00 -11.74
N LEU A 63 -11.33 -7.00 -10.48
CA LEU A 63 -12.39 -6.12 -9.97
C LEU A 63 -12.03 -4.64 -10.12
N LEU A 64 -10.77 -4.29 -9.85
CA LEU A 64 -10.26 -2.93 -10.01
C LEU A 64 -10.37 -2.46 -11.47
N LYS A 65 -9.99 -3.34 -12.42
CA LYS A 65 -10.12 -3.08 -13.86
C LYS A 65 -11.58 -2.93 -14.29
N ASP A 66 -12.47 -3.69 -13.69
CA ASP A 66 -13.92 -3.66 -13.97
C ASP A 66 -14.64 -2.49 -13.26
N GLY A 67 -13.92 -1.66 -12.49
CA GLY A 67 -14.48 -0.51 -11.78
C GLY A 67 -15.20 -0.85 -10.47
N GLN A 68 -15.11 -2.10 -10.01
CA GLN A 68 -15.71 -2.58 -8.77
C GLN A 68 -14.76 -2.32 -7.59
N TYR A 69 -14.63 -1.03 -7.25
CA TYR A 69 -13.60 -0.56 -6.32
C TYR A 69 -13.78 -1.11 -4.91
N SER A 70 -14.99 -1.08 -4.34
CA SER A 70 -15.27 -1.60 -3.00
C SER A 70 -14.92 -3.10 -2.88
N GLU A 71 -15.28 -3.89 -3.89
CA GLU A 71 -15.00 -5.33 -3.91
C GLU A 71 -13.51 -5.60 -4.11
N SER A 72 -12.82 -4.83 -4.96
CA SER A 72 -11.37 -4.94 -5.13
C SER A 72 -10.63 -4.66 -3.82
N ILE A 73 -11.04 -3.66 -3.04
CA ILE A 73 -10.47 -3.35 -1.72
C ILE A 73 -10.59 -4.55 -0.78
N ILE A 74 -11.75 -5.22 -0.77
CA ILE A 74 -11.95 -6.43 0.03
C ILE A 74 -10.96 -7.52 -0.41
N LYS A 75 -10.79 -7.73 -1.72
CA LYS A 75 -9.85 -8.74 -2.24
C LYS A 75 -8.40 -8.43 -1.93
N PHE A 76 -7.95 -7.19 -2.10
CA PHE A 76 -6.59 -6.81 -1.71
C PHE A 76 -6.37 -6.94 -0.20
N THR A 77 -7.38 -6.61 0.62
CA THR A 77 -7.30 -6.81 2.07
C THR A 77 -7.15 -8.29 2.42
N GLN A 78 -7.89 -9.18 1.76
CA GLN A 78 -7.72 -10.63 1.93
C GLN A 78 -6.34 -11.12 1.48
N ALA A 79 -5.73 -10.51 0.46
CA ALA A 79 -4.35 -10.83 0.06
C ALA A 79 -3.35 -10.40 1.13
N ILE A 80 -3.48 -9.18 1.65
CA ILE A 80 -2.61 -8.58 2.67
C ILE A 80 -2.70 -9.32 4.01
N GLU A 81 -3.89 -9.75 4.43
CA GLU A 81 -4.09 -10.54 5.66
C GLU A 81 -3.37 -11.90 5.63
N LEU A 82 -3.06 -12.41 4.43
CA LEU A 82 -2.33 -13.66 4.22
C LEU A 82 -0.84 -13.43 3.97
N LYS A 83 -0.48 -12.25 3.46
CA LYS A 83 0.89 -11.83 3.16
C LYS A 83 1.04 -10.34 3.46
N GLU A 84 1.57 -10.04 4.64
CA GLU A 84 1.70 -8.66 5.14
C GLU A 84 2.81 -7.87 4.41
N ASP A 85 3.75 -8.55 3.76
CA ASP A 85 4.85 -7.98 2.97
C ASP A 85 4.53 -7.96 1.47
N PHE A 86 3.26 -7.79 1.09
CA PHE A 86 2.81 -7.76 -0.30
C PHE A 86 2.67 -6.33 -0.83
N ALA A 87 3.79 -5.69 -1.20
CA ALA A 87 3.83 -4.29 -1.63
C ALA A 87 2.81 -3.96 -2.74
N GLU A 88 2.71 -4.79 -3.78
CA GLU A 88 1.79 -4.57 -4.90
C GLU A 88 0.32 -4.62 -4.49
N ALA A 89 -0.03 -5.44 -3.48
CA ALA A 89 -1.39 -5.50 -2.97
C ALA A 89 -1.77 -4.20 -2.23
N TYR A 90 -0.85 -3.65 -1.43
CA TYR A 90 -1.03 -2.32 -0.82
C TYR A 90 -1.15 -1.23 -1.89
N TYR A 91 -0.24 -1.18 -2.85
CA TYR A 91 -0.28 -0.21 -3.94
C TYR A 91 -1.64 -0.23 -4.69
N ASN A 92 -2.10 -1.41 -5.11
CA ASN A 92 -3.36 -1.52 -5.86
C ASN A 92 -4.59 -1.24 -4.98
N ARG A 93 -4.57 -1.57 -3.69
CA ARG A 93 -5.63 -1.17 -2.76
C ARG A 93 -5.66 0.35 -2.57
N GLY A 94 -4.50 0.99 -2.50
CA GLY A 94 -4.37 2.45 -2.49
C GLY A 94 -4.99 3.10 -3.73
N GLN A 95 -4.75 2.53 -4.92
CA GLN A 95 -5.42 3.00 -6.15
C GLN A 95 -6.95 2.84 -6.09
N ALA A 96 -7.45 1.71 -5.58
CA ALA A 96 -8.89 1.52 -5.38
C ALA A 96 -9.47 2.55 -4.41
N TYR A 97 -8.75 2.88 -3.32
CA TYR A 97 -9.15 3.93 -2.39
C TYR A 97 -9.19 5.32 -3.02
N ILE A 98 -8.27 5.67 -3.93
CA ILE A 98 -8.36 6.91 -4.71
C ILE A 98 -9.70 6.97 -5.47
N LYS A 99 -10.08 5.86 -6.12
CA LYS A 99 -11.33 5.79 -6.90
C LYS A 99 -12.59 5.93 -6.02
N GLU A 100 -12.49 5.60 -4.73
CA GLU A 100 -13.52 5.85 -3.72
C GLU A 100 -13.38 7.19 -2.99
N ASN A 101 -12.46 8.07 -3.40
CA ASN A 101 -12.14 9.34 -2.73
C ASN A 101 -11.67 9.19 -1.28
N LYS A 102 -11.14 8.03 -0.90
CA LYS A 102 -10.60 7.74 0.45
C LYS A 102 -9.11 8.08 0.52
N PHE A 103 -8.83 9.38 0.55
CA PHE A 103 -7.47 9.93 0.49
C PHE A 103 -6.53 9.37 1.56
N ASP A 104 -6.91 9.41 2.85
CA ASP A 104 -6.03 9.00 3.94
C ASP A 104 -5.67 7.51 3.86
N ASN A 105 -6.64 6.67 3.47
CA ASN A 105 -6.40 5.25 3.26
C ASN A 105 -5.44 4.99 2.10
N ALA A 106 -5.57 5.73 0.99
CA ALA A 106 -4.66 5.61 -0.14
C ALA A 106 -3.23 6.02 0.24
N VAL A 107 -3.05 7.13 0.95
CA VAL A 107 -1.73 7.57 1.44
C VAL A 107 -1.11 6.53 2.37
N ALA A 108 -1.89 5.97 3.30
CA ALA A 108 -1.41 4.93 4.21
C ALA A 108 -0.96 3.67 3.44
N ASP A 109 -1.73 3.23 2.46
CA ASP A 109 -1.40 2.05 1.65
C ASP A 109 -0.17 2.28 0.76
N PHE A 110 -0.04 3.44 0.11
CA PHE A 110 1.19 3.74 -0.65
C PHE A 110 2.41 3.83 0.25
N THR A 111 2.26 4.43 1.44
CA THR A 111 3.34 4.47 2.43
C THR A 111 3.76 3.07 2.83
N LYS A 112 2.79 2.16 3.06
CA LYS A 112 3.11 0.79 3.40
C LYS A 112 3.78 0.02 2.26
N SER A 113 3.34 0.25 1.02
CA SER A 113 4.00 -0.30 -0.17
C SER A 113 5.47 0.13 -0.25
N ILE A 114 5.76 1.41 0.01
CA ILE A 114 7.11 1.99 0.00
C ILE A 114 7.97 1.43 1.14
N GLU A 115 7.40 1.23 2.33
CA GLU A 115 8.12 0.59 3.45
C GLU A 115 8.54 -0.85 3.14
N ILE A 116 7.72 -1.58 2.39
CA ILE A 116 7.98 -2.98 2.00
C ILE A 116 8.98 -3.02 0.84
N ASP A 117 8.77 -2.20 -0.19
CA ASP A 117 9.64 -2.05 -1.35
C ASP A 117 10.03 -0.58 -1.55
N PRO A 118 11.19 -0.16 -1.02
CA PRO A 118 11.69 1.21 -1.15
C PRO A 118 12.02 1.65 -2.58
N GLU A 119 12.08 0.72 -3.54
CA GLU A 119 12.34 1.00 -4.95
C GLU A 119 11.05 1.02 -5.79
N PHE A 120 9.87 0.89 -5.16
CA PHE A 120 8.58 0.90 -5.85
C PHE A 120 8.16 2.30 -6.31
N LYS A 121 8.72 2.73 -7.45
CA LYS A 121 8.55 4.06 -8.06
C LYS A 121 7.09 4.47 -8.25
N ASP A 122 6.21 3.55 -8.66
CA ASP A 122 4.79 3.87 -8.86
C ASP A 122 4.08 4.28 -7.57
N ALA A 123 4.46 3.70 -6.41
CA ALA A 123 3.86 4.04 -5.13
C ALA A 123 4.24 5.49 -4.72
N TYR A 124 5.51 5.88 -4.90
CA TYR A 124 5.93 7.27 -4.74
C TYR A 124 5.19 8.19 -5.70
N PHE A 125 5.05 7.81 -6.97
CA PHE A 125 4.41 8.64 -7.98
C PHE A 125 2.94 8.91 -7.64
N GLN A 126 2.19 7.87 -7.26
CA GLN A 126 0.78 8.03 -6.89
C GLN A 126 0.61 8.82 -5.60
N ARG A 127 1.45 8.57 -4.58
CA ARG A 127 1.39 9.32 -3.32
C ARG A 127 1.77 10.79 -3.50
N GLY A 128 2.79 11.07 -4.32
CA GLY A 128 3.20 12.42 -4.68
C GLY A 128 2.13 13.19 -5.46
N ASN A 129 1.47 12.55 -6.44
CA ASN A 129 0.32 13.14 -7.14
C ASN A 129 -0.81 13.49 -6.17
N LEU A 130 -1.11 12.56 -5.28
CA LEU A 130 -2.19 12.69 -4.31
C LEU A 130 -1.90 13.85 -3.32
N PHE A 131 -0.67 13.97 -2.84
CA PHE A 131 -0.22 15.12 -2.04
C PHE A 131 -0.30 16.44 -2.81
N PHE A 132 0.12 16.46 -4.07
CA PHE A 132 0.08 17.65 -4.91
C PHE A 132 -1.36 18.15 -5.10
N GLU A 133 -2.30 17.25 -5.41
CA GLU A 133 -3.72 17.58 -5.59
C GLU A 133 -4.36 18.14 -4.32
N LYS A 134 -3.93 17.70 -3.13
CA LYS A 134 -4.39 18.25 -1.85
C LYS A 134 -3.61 19.47 -1.36
N GLY A 135 -2.60 19.92 -2.11
CA GLY A 135 -1.79 21.09 -1.77
C GLY A 135 -0.66 20.84 -0.78
N PHE A 136 -0.36 19.58 -0.43
CA PHE A 136 0.80 19.20 0.39
C PHE A 136 2.09 19.20 -0.42
N LYS A 137 2.47 20.40 -0.88
CA LYS A 137 3.53 20.66 -1.85
C LYS A 137 4.90 20.07 -1.48
N GLU A 138 5.33 20.22 -0.23
CA GLU A 138 6.64 19.69 0.19
C GLU A 138 6.67 18.16 0.19
N ARG A 139 5.61 17.50 0.67
CA ARG A 139 5.52 16.03 0.64
C ARG A 139 5.46 15.47 -0.78
N ALA A 140 4.75 16.16 -1.68
CA ALA A 140 4.73 15.80 -3.09
C ALA A 140 6.12 15.89 -3.72
N ARG A 141 6.88 16.93 -3.36
CA ARG A 141 8.25 17.13 -3.81
C ARG A 141 9.18 16.02 -3.34
N GLU A 142 9.14 15.67 -2.06
CA GLU A 142 9.94 14.56 -1.49
C GLU A 142 9.73 13.25 -2.27
N ASP A 143 8.47 12.90 -2.55
CA ASP A 143 8.14 11.70 -3.32
C ASP A 143 8.67 11.76 -4.76
N TYR A 144 8.59 12.92 -5.42
CA TYR A 144 9.12 13.06 -6.78
C TYR A 144 10.64 13.08 -6.84
N GLU A 145 11.31 13.74 -5.89
CA GLU A 145 12.77 13.70 -5.76
C GLU A 145 13.24 12.24 -5.58
N LYS A 146 12.51 11.45 -4.79
CA LYS A 146 12.85 10.04 -4.61
C LYS A 146 12.77 9.22 -5.89
N ILE A 147 11.80 9.49 -6.77
CA ILE A 147 11.71 8.79 -8.06
C ILE A 147 12.91 9.15 -8.96
N ILE A 148 13.35 10.41 -8.94
CA ILE A 148 14.53 10.84 -9.72
C ILE A 148 15.80 10.14 -9.22
N GLU A 149 15.95 9.95 -7.91
CA GLU A 149 17.06 9.18 -7.33
C GLU A 149 17.04 7.71 -7.77
N LEU A 150 15.86 7.10 -7.82
CA LEU A 150 15.68 5.68 -8.14
C LEU A 150 15.79 5.39 -9.65
N ASP A 151 15.42 6.35 -10.49
CA ASP A 151 15.43 6.19 -11.95
C ASP A 151 15.45 7.53 -12.67
N PHE A 152 16.63 7.87 -13.19
CA PHE A 152 16.82 9.08 -13.97
C PHE A 152 16.04 9.07 -15.31
N GLU A 153 15.67 7.90 -15.84
CA GLU A 153 14.94 7.78 -17.11
C GLU A 153 13.44 8.15 -16.96
N ILE A 154 12.86 7.86 -15.79
CA ILE A 154 11.48 8.25 -15.43
C ILE A 154 11.35 9.77 -15.18
N ALA A 155 12.47 10.47 -14.92
CA ALA A 155 12.47 11.93 -14.72
C ALA A 155 11.79 12.67 -15.87
N SER A 156 11.85 12.15 -17.10
CA SER A 156 11.16 12.69 -18.28
C SER A 156 9.63 12.71 -18.16
N GLN A 157 9.00 11.73 -17.50
CA GLN A 157 7.54 11.64 -17.33
C GLN A 157 7.01 12.55 -16.22
N ILE A 158 7.87 12.90 -15.25
CA ILE A 158 7.54 13.74 -14.10
C ILE A 158 7.99 15.18 -14.34
N PHE A 159 8.87 15.40 -15.33
CA PHE A 159 9.45 16.71 -15.68
C PHE A 159 8.40 17.80 -15.81
N ASP A 160 7.31 17.59 -16.54
CA ASP A 160 6.27 18.61 -16.74
C ASP A 160 5.52 18.98 -15.44
N LYS A 161 5.32 18.00 -14.55
CA LYS A 161 4.68 18.20 -13.24
C LYS A 161 5.63 18.92 -12.28
N LEU A 162 6.89 18.49 -12.24
CA LEU A 162 7.96 19.13 -11.47
C LEU A 162 8.23 20.56 -11.98
N HIS A 163 8.19 20.79 -13.29
CA HIS A 163 8.42 22.09 -13.90
C HIS A 163 7.32 23.08 -13.48
N LYS A 164 6.04 22.72 -13.61
CA LYS A 164 4.92 23.55 -13.13
C LYS A 164 5.01 23.85 -11.64
N PHE A 165 5.42 22.87 -10.85
CA PHE A 165 5.66 23.06 -9.42
C PHE A 165 6.82 24.04 -9.17
N MET A 166 7.98 23.82 -9.81
CA MET A 166 9.17 24.66 -9.69
C MET A 166 8.90 26.09 -10.16
N GLU A 167 8.19 26.28 -11.28
CA GLU A 167 7.73 27.59 -11.74
C GLU A 167 6.81 28.25 -10.72
N SER A 168 5.85 27.52 -10.16
CA SER A 168 4.96 28.03 -9.10
C SER A 168 5.74 28.44 -7.85
N TRP A 169 6.72 27.64 -7.45
CA TRP A 169 7.59 27.88 -6.29
C TRP A 169 8.50 29.09 -6.50
N VAL A 170 9.20 29.16 -7.64
CA VAL A 170 10.03 30.31 -8.01
C VAL A 170 9.18 31.58 -8.06
N ASN A 171 8.00 31.53 -8.70
CA ASN A 171 7.10 32.68 -8.77
C ASN A 171 6.59 33.12 -7.39
N ASN A 172 6.36 32.18 -6.47
CA ASN A 172 5.98 32.49 -5.10
C ASN A 172 7.13 33.16 -4.34
N ILE A 173 8.36 32.62 -4.44
CA ILE A 173 9.56 33.25 -3.86
C ILE A 173 9.78 34.66 -4.42
N VAL A 174 9.64 34.84 -5.73
CA VAL A 174 9.78 36.15 -6.37
C VAL A 174 8.72 37.13 -5.86
N LYS A 175 7.48 36.67 -5.66
CA LYS A 175 6.38 37.48 -5.10
C LYS A 175 6.51 37.76 -3.61
N THR A 176 7.14 36.87 -2.84
CA THR A 176 7.26 36.95 -1.38
C THR A 176 8.61 37.50 -0.91
N LYS A 177 9.58 37.69 -1.80
CA LYS A 177 10.82 38.41 -1.51
C LYS A 177 10.57 39.91 -1.30
N VAL A 178 10.15 40.26 -0.09
CA VAL A 178 10.98 41.14 0.74
C VAL A 178 12.31 40.41 0.94
N ALA A 179 13.43 41.08 0.70
CA ALA A 179 14.76 40.52 0.86
C ALA A 179 14.90 39.81 2.22
N PRO A 180 15.59 38.66 2.32
CA PRO A 180 15.85 38.05 3.61
C PRO A 180 16.73 39.02 4.40
N THR A 181 16.13 39.76 5.34
CA THR A 181 16.89 40.46 6.36
C THR A 181 17.58 39.38 7.17
N LYS A 182 18.92 39.40 7.13
CA LYS A 182 19.73 38.85 8.21
C LYS A 182 19.16 39.44 9.49
N ASP A 183 18.67 38.58 10.38
CA ASP A 183 18.70 38.70 11.84
C ASP A 183 17.71 37.69 12.42
N ASN A 184 18.25 36.61 12.99
CA ASN A 184 17.96 36.19 14.36
C ASN A 184 18.90 35.05 14.73
N GLU A 185 20.07 35.50 15.18
CA GLU A 185 20.92 34.85 16.16
C GLU A 185 20.11 34.62 17.48
N TYR A 186 20.36 33.47 18.15
CA TYR A 186 19.88 33.03 19.49
C TYR A 186 18.38 32.69 19.62
N ILE A 187 17.92 31.58 20.24
CA ILE A 187 18.28 30.98 21.54
C ILE A 187 17.97 29.44 21.53
N ASN A 188 18.99 28.61 21.73
CA ASN A 188 19.15 27.45 22.66
C ASN A 188 18.03 26.37 22.85
N ASP A 189 18.32 25.07 23.02
CA ASP A 189 19.03 24.51 24.18
C ASP A 189 19.60 23.09 23.97
N SER A 190 20.54 22.75 24.86
CA SER A 190 21.04 21.42 25.21
C SER A 190 20.01 20.60 26.01
#